data_AF-A0A847FCW3-F1
#
_entry.id   AF-A0A847FCW3-F1
#
_cell.length_a   1.000
_cell.length_b   1.000
_cell.length_c   1.000
_cell.angle_alpha   90.00
_cell.angle_beta   90.00
_cell.angle_gamma   90.00
#
_symmetry.space_group_name_H-M   'P 1'
#
loop_
_entity.id
_entity.type
_entity.pdbx_description
1 polymer ?
#
loop_
_entity_poly.entity_id
_entity_poly.type
_entity_poly.pdbx_seq_one_letter_code
_entity_poly.pdbx_strand_id
1 'polypeptide(L)'
;MSYNIHIANPPSQPSDVVDIAAIAKVINDVKPDFVALQEVDRFTDRSGKDLDQAEAIAKLTGMKHAFIKAINRSNGEYGLAILSKYEIQESKTFSLPVNQGTGAELRTLGIIRVELGEGRNLLFGTT
;
A
#
# COMPACT_ATOMS: atom_id res chain seq x y z
N MET A 1 9.25 -0.92 -7.90
CA MET A 1 9.11 0.50 -7.50
C MET A 1 8.76 0.56 -6.02
N SER A 2 9.25 1.56 -5.29
CA SER A 2 8.77 1.88 -3.93
C SER A 2 8.32 3.33 -3.91
N TYR A 3 7.17 3.61 -3.31
CA TYR A 3 6.57 4.93 -3.31
C TYR A 3 5.73 5.16 -2.05
N ASN A 4 6.16 6.08 -1.20
CA ASN A 4 5.32 6.64 -0.14
C ASN A 4 4.36 7.66 -0.76
N ILE A 5 3.07 7.37 -0.71
CA ILE A 5 2.05 8.15 -1.42
C ILE A 5 1.41 9.22 -0.54
N HIS A 6 1.76 9.28 0.75
CA HIS A 6 1.19 10.22 1.73
C HIS A 6 -0.33 10.29 1.60
N ILE A 7 -1.02 9.16 1.77
CA ILE A 7 -2.48 8.99 1.59
C ILE A 7 -3.02 9.50 0.24
N ALA A 8 -2.19 9.48 -0.81
CA ALA A 8 -2.46 10.07 -2.12
C ALA A 8 -2.80 11.57 -2.06
N ASN A 9 -2.32 12.30 -1.05
CA ASN A 9 -2.47 13.75 -0.94
C ASN A 9 -1.33 14.46 -1.69
N PRO A 10 -1.62 15.27 -2.73
CA PRO A 10 -0.59 16.03 -3.42
C PRO A 10 0.02 17.10 -2.49
N PRO A 11 1.35 17.24 -2.39
CA PRO A 11 1.99 18.20 -1.48
C PRO A 11 1.63 19.68 -1.73
N SER A 12 1.17 20.01 -2.94
CA SER A 12 0.73 21.35 -3.33
C SER A 12 -0.75 21.62 -3.10
N GLN A 13 -1.49 20.64 -2.60
CA GLN A 13 -2.93 20.72 -2.35
C GLN A 13 -3.22 20.73 -0.83
N PRO A 14 -4.40 21.23 -0.41
CA PRO A 14 -4.87 21.07 0.97
C PRO A 14 -4.85 19.60 1.43
N SER A 15 -4.69 19.37 2.74
CA SER A 15 -4.46 18.03 3.32
C SER A 15 -5.64 17.05 3.18
N ASP A 16 -6.83 17.55 2.86
CA ASP A 16 -8.06 16.79 2.65
C ASP A 16 -8.27 16.37 1.18
N VAL A 17 -7.39 16.81 0.27
CA VAL A 17 -7.42 16.39 -1.13
C VAL A 17 -6.77 15.02 -1.28
N VAL A 18 -7.48 14.08 -1.90
CA VAL A 18 -6.96 12.74 -2.24
C VAL A 18 -7.02 12.54 -3.75
N ASP A 19 -5.87 12.28 -4.38
CA ASP A 19 -5.72 12.11 -5.82
C ASP A 19 -5.12 10.74 -6.18
N ILE A 20 -5.99 9.73 -6.18
CA ILE A 20 -5.66 8.35 -6.56
C ILE A 20 -5.17 8.26 -8.01
N ALA A 21 -5.71 9.10 -8.90
CA ALA A 21 -5.38 9.07 -10.32
C ALA A 21 -3.94 9.54 -10.57
N ALA A 22 -3.46 10.54 -9.84
CA ALA A 22 -2.07 10.98 -9.90
C ALA A 22 -1.09 9.87 -9.54
N ILE A 23 -1.37 9.11 -8.46
CA ILE A 23 -0.54 7.97 -8.05
C ILE A 23 -0.53 6.88 -9.13
N ALA A 24 -1.72 6.49 -9.62
CA ALA A 24 -1.83 5.48 -10.66
C ALA A 24 -1.13 5.90 -11.96
N LYS A 25 -1.19 7.19 -12.32
CA LYS A 25 -0.48 7.74 -13.47
C LYS A 25 1.03 7.54 -13.36
N VAL A 26 1.64 7.88 -12.22
CA VAL A 26 3.08 7.68 -12.00
C VAL A 26 3.46 6.21 -12.16
N ILE A 27 2.67 5.30 -11.58
CA ILE A 27 2.93 3.85 -11.69
C ILE A 27 2.82 3.39 -13.15
N ASN A 28 1.79 3.82 -13.88
CA ASN A 28 1.58 3.48 -15.29
C ASN A 28 2.64 4.05 -16.24
N ASP A 29 3.20 5.21 -15.92
CA ASP A 29 4.30 5.81 -16.68
C ASP A 29 5.60 5.01 -16.50
N VAL A 30 5.87 4.51 -15.27
CA VAL A 30 7.07 3.72 -14.94
C VAL A 30 6.94 2.24 -15.34
N LYS A 31 5.73 1.69 -15.34
CA LYS A 31 5.40 0.28 -15.66
C LYS A 31 6.15 -0.79 -14.83
N PRO A 32 6.29 -0.65 -13.50
CA PRO A 32 7.03 -1.61 -12.68
C PRO A 32 6.30 -2.96 -12.55
N ASP A 33 7.04 -4.05 -12.34
CA ASP A 33 6.43 -5.37 -12.10
C ASP A 33 5.82 -5.52 -10.70
N PHE A 34 6.43 -4.83 -9.73
CA PHE A 34 6.00 -4.75 -8.33
C PHE A 34 6.05 -3.31 -7.83
N VAL A 35 5.09 -2.93 -7.01
CA VAL A 35 5.04 -1.64 -6.32
C VAL A 35 4.87 -1.86 -4.83
N ALA A 36 5.76 -1.27 -4.03
CA ALA A 36 5.60 -1.12 -2.60
C ALA A 36 5.04 0.28 -2.32
N LEU A 37 3.85 0.37 -1.73
CA LEU A 37 3.20 1.62 -1.35
C LEU A 37 3.20 1.78 0.17
N GLN A 38 3.66 2.94 0.65
CA GLN A 38 3.59 3.33 2.05
C GLN A 38 2.60 4.47 2.26
N GLU A 39 2.09 4.57 3.49
CA GLU A 39 1.09 5.56 3.91
C GLU A 39 -0.23 5.44 3.15
N VAL A 40 -0.77 4.22 3.14
CA VAL A 40 -2.01 3.89 2.44
C VAL A 40 -3.16 3.82 3.45
N ASP A 41 -4.23 4.54 3.17
CA ASP A 41 -5.46 4.51 3.96
C ASP A 41 -6.48 3.52 3.36
N ARG A 42 -7.32 2.97 4.24
CA ARG A 42 -8.50 2.18 3.90
C ARG A 42 -9.68 2.56 4.80
N PHE A 43 -10.75 3.07 4.20
CA PHE A 43 -12.01 3.45 4.85
C PHE A 43 -11.85 4.47 5.99
N THR A 44 -10.90 5.40 5.87
CA THR A 44 -10.62 6.41 6.90
C THR A 44 -11.46 7.68 6.70
N ASP A 45 -11.77 8.40 7.78
CA ASP A 45 -12.48 9.68 7.71
C ASP A 45 -11.73 10.74 6.90
N ARG A 46 -10.39 10.71 6.93
CA ARG A 46 -9.52 11.72 6.30
C ARG A 46 -9.32 11.52 4.80
N SER A 47 -9.48 10.28 4.32
CA SER A 47 -9.29 9.93 2.91
C SER A 47 -10.57 9.48 2.21
N GLY A 48 -11.65 9.22 2.98
CA GLY A 48 -12.95 8.78 2.50
C GLY A 48 -13.36 7.44 3.12
N LYS A 49 -14.53 7.41 3.78
CA LYS A 49 -15.06 6.20 4.45
C LYS A 49 -15.34 5.03 3.51
N ASP A 50 -15.57 5.31 2.23
CA ASP A 50 -15.88 4.31 1.22
C ASP A 50 -14.69 4.03 0.28
N LEU A 51 -13.48 4.49 0.64
CA LEU A 51 -12.28 4.37 -0.19
C LEU A 51 -11.26 3.39 0.40
N ASP A 52 -11.01 2.29 -0.33
CA ASP A 52 -9.78 1.51 -0.22
C ASP A 52 -8.78 2.04 -1.27
N GLN A 53 -7.74 2.74 -0.82
CA GLN A 53 -6.78 3.35 -1.73
C GLN A 53 -5.96 2.30 -2.49
N ALA A 54 -5.62 1.18 -1.85
CA ALA A 54 -4.86 0.11 -2.49
C ALA A 54 -5.66 -0.50 -3.64
N GLU A 55 -6.93 -0.83 -3.39
CA GLU A 55 -7.84 -1.38 -4.41
C GLU A 55 -8.04 -0.38 -5.56
N ALA A 56 -8.30 0.88 -5.24
CA ALA A 56 -8.57 1.91 -6.25
C ALA A 56 -7.35 2.16 -7.17
N ILE A 57 -6.14 2.24 -6.60
CA ILE A 57 -4.90 2.37 -7.39
C ILE A 57 -4.71 1.12 -8.25
N ALA A 58 -4.88 -0.07 -7.68
CA ALA A 58 -4.72 -1.33 -8.40
C ALA A 58 -5.66 -1.46 -9.61
N LYS A 59 -6.91 -1.01 -9.45
CA LYS A 59 -7.89 -0.96 -10.54
C LYS A 59 -7.46 -0.05 -11.69
N LEU A 60 -6.88 1.12 -11.37
CA LEU A 60 -6.41 2.08 -12.38
C LEU A 60 -5.09 1.67 -13.06
N THR A 61 -4.26 0.85 -12.39
CA THR A 61 -3.00 0.34 -12.95
C THR A 61 -3.14 -1.05 -13.58
N GLY A 62 -4.29 -1.71 -13.41
CA GLY A 62 -4.52 -3.08 -13.85
C GLY A 62 -3.68 -4.11 -13.08
N MET A 63 -3.24 -3.78 -11.87
CA MET A 63 -2.40 -4.64 -11.04
C MET A 63 -3.23 -5.39 -9.99
N LYS A 64 -2.68 -6.51 -9.49
CA LYS A 64 -3.17 -7.19 -8.28
C LYS A 64 -2.68 -6.45 -7.05
N HIS A 65 -3.40 -6.54 -5.93
CA HIS A 65 -3.03 -5.82 -4.71
C HIS A 65 -3.18 -6.66 -3.45
N ALA A 66 -2.39 -6.31 -2.44
CA ALA A 66 -2.56 -6.74 -1.06
C ALA A 66 -2.42 -5.52 -0.15
N PHE A 67 -3.47 -5.22 0.62
CA PHE A 67 -3.39 -4.23 1.70
C PHE A 67 -2.81 -4.87 2.97
N ILE A 68 -1.85 -4.20 3.58
CA ILE A 68 -1.15 -4.65 4.79
C ILE A 68 -1.43 -3.62 5.89
N LYS A 69 -2.40 -3.93 6.74
CA LYS A 69 -2.76 -3.08 7.88
C LYS A 69 -1.60 -2.97 8.87
N ALA A 70 -1.25 -1.74 9.24
CA ALA A 70 -0.35 -1.46 10.35
C ALA A 70 -1.13 -1.14 11.63
N ILE A 71 -2.08 -0.19 11.55
CA ILE A 71 -2.85 0.30 12.71
C ILE A 71 -4.30 0.65 12.31
N ASN A 72 -5.18 0.77 13.31
CA ASN A 72 -6.44 1.49 13.14
C ASN A 72 -6.16 3.00 13.14
N ARG A 73 -6.79 3.74 12.24
CA ARG A 73 -6.61 5.20 12.13
C ARG A 73 -7.88 5.86 11.59
N SER A 74 -8.30 6.97 12.22
CA SER A 74 -9.43 7.79 11.74
C SER A 74 -10.69 6.97 11.38
N ASN A 75 -11.11 6.09 12.30
CA ASN A 75 -12.24 5.15 12.13
C ASN A 75 -12.12 4.14 10.98
N GLY A 76 -10.96 4.08 10.33
CA GLY A 76 -10.59 3.07 9.35
C GLY A 76 -9.21 2.48 9.67
N GLU A 77 -8.44 2.22 8.63
CA GLU A 77 -7.18 1.50 8.71
C GLU A 77 -6.08 2.22 7.94
N TYR A 78 -4.87 2.11 8.45
CA TYR A 78 -3.67 2.71 7.86
C TYR A 78 -2.56 1.69 7.81
N GLY A 79 -1.79 1.72 6.73
CA GLY A 79 -0.65 0.84 6.57
C GLY A 79 0.01 0.95 5.21
N LEU A 80 0.26 -0.20 4.61
CA LEU A 80 1.03 -0.38 3.39
C LEU A 80 0.17 -1.08 2.35
N ALA A 81 0.60 -1.03 1.10
CA ALA A 81 0.08 -1.91 0.07
C ALA A 81 1.19 -2.44 -0.82
N ILE A 82 1.00 -3.64 -1.35
CA ILE A 82 1.84 -4.16 -2.42
C ILE A 82 0.96 -4.33 -3.66
N LEU A 83 1.42 -3.81 -4.80
CA LEU A 83 0.84 -4.08 -6.12
C LEU A 83 1.76 -5.02 -6.91
N SER A 84 1.17 -5.92 -7.68
CA SER A 84 1.87 -6.92 -8.48
C SER A 84 1.23 -7.09 -9.87
N LYS A 85 2.04 -7.21 -10.91
CA LYS A 85 1.55 -7.68 -12.23
C LYS A 85 1.16 -9.17 -12.20
N TYR A 86 1.80 -9.94 -11.33
CA TYR A 86 1.59 -11.38 -11.17
C TYR A 86 0.54 -11.68 -10.10
N GLU A 87 -0.09 -12.85 -10.17
CA GLU A 87 -1.08 -13.29 -9.19
C GLU A 87 -0.45 -13.47 -7.80
N ILE A 88 -1.10 -12.88 -6.80
CA ILE A 88 -0.65 -12.96 -5.40
C ILE A 88 -1.19 -14.26 -4.82
N GLN A 89 -0.29 -15.18 -4.51
CA GLN A 89 -0.64 -16.50 -3.96
C GLN A 89 -0.83 -16.46 -2.45
N GLU A 90 -0.10 -15.57 -1.77
CA GLU A 90 -0.09 -15.46 -0.32
C GLU A 90 0.34 -14.04 0.09
N SER A 91 -0.21 -13.55 1.20
CA SER A 91 0.23 -12.32 1.86
C SER A 91 0.44 -12.58 3.35
N LYS A 92 1.54 -12.06 3.91
CA LYS A 92 1.88 -12.15 5.33
C LYS A 92 2.18 -10.78 5.88
N THR A 93 1.79 -10.59 7.14
CA THR A 93 1.93 -9.35 7.88
C THR A 93 2.69 -9.64 9.17
N PHE A 94 3.75 -8.87 9.44
CA PHE A 94 4.56 -9.00 10.64
C PHE A 94 4.67 -7.64 11.32
N SER A 95 4.19 -7.52 12.56
CA SER A 95 4.45 -6.32 13.36
C SER A 95 5.94 -6.23 13.69
N LEU A 96 6.53 -5.06 13.47
CA LEU A 96 7.92 -4.79 13.82
C LEU A 96 8.03 -4.42 15.29
N PRO A 97 9.13 -4.81 15.97
CA PRO A 97 9.31 -4.53 17.38
C PRO A 97 9.43 -3.01 17.61
N VAL A 98 8.85 -2.55 18.71
CA VAL A 98 8.96 -1.17 19.19
C VAL A 98 9.58 -1.17 20.57
N ASN A 99 10.55 -0.29 20.80
CA ASN A 99 11.09 -0.06 22.14
C ASN A 99 10.00 0.55 23.01
N GLN A 100 9.55 -0.21 24.00
CA GLN A 100 8.51 0.21 24.93
C GLN A 100 8.90 1.52 25.62
N GLY A 101 7.91 2.40 25.84
CA GLY A 101 8.11 3.69 26.50
C GLY A 101 8.61 4.84 25.60
N THR A 102 8.91 4.58 24.33
CA THR A 102 9.34 5.64 23.38
C THR A 102 8.19 6.43 22.76
N GLY A 103 6.96 5.90 22.82
CA GLY A 103 5.82 6.47 22.09
C GLY A 103 5.92 6.32 20.57
N ALA A 104 6.85 5.52 20.06
CA ALA A 104 7.00 5.28 18.63
C ALA A 104 5.78 4.56 18.05
N GLU A 105 5.38 4.97 16.85
CA GLU A 105 4.28 4.37 16.10
C GLU A 105 4.60 2.92 15.71
N LEU A 106 3.59 2.04 15.79
CA LEU A 106 3.73 0.65 15.36
C LEU A 106 3.97 0.59 13.84
N ARG A 107 5.02 -0.14 13.45
CA ARG A 107 5.37 -0.40 12.05
C ARG A 107 5.21 -1.88 11.74
N THR A 108 5.05 -2.18 10.46
CA THR A 108 4.73 -3.53 10.00
C THR A 108 5.54 -3.85 8.74
N LEU A 109 5.98 -5.09 8.61
CA LEU A 109 6.50 -5.66 7.37
C LEU A 109 5.39 -6.46 6.70
N GLY A 110 5.06 -6.10 5.47
CA GLY A 110 4.22 -6.92 4.58
C GLY A 110 5.07 -7.70 3.60
N ILE A 111 4.73 -8.95 3.35
CA ILE A 111 5.37 -9.80 2.33
C ILE A 111 4.29 -10.47 1.50
N ILE A 112 4.40 -10.41 0.18
CA ILE A 112 3.62 -11.27 -0.73
C ILE A 112 4.48 -12.37 -1.32
N ARG A 113 3.86 -13.52 -1.62
CA ARG A 113 4.41 -14.55 -2.49
C ARG A 113 3.68 -14.53 -3.81
N VAL A 114 4.44 -14.52 -4.91
CA VAL A 114 3.92 -14.59 -6.27
C VAL A 114 4.57 -15.72 -7.05
N GLU A 115 3.86 -16.23 -8.05
CA GLU A 115 4.42 -17.16 -9.04
C GLU A 115 4.76 -16.39 -10.32
N LEU A 116 6.03 -16.45 -10.74
CA LEU A 116 6.54 -15.78 -11.95
C LEU A 116 6.39 -16.66 -13.22
N GLY A 117 5.76 -17.83 -13.08
CA GLY A 117 5.66 -18.88 -14.08
C GLY A 117 6.73 -19.96 -13.93
N GLU A 118 6.43 -21.14 -14.48
CA GLU A 118 7.29 -22.34 -14.46
C GLU A 118 7.68 -22.78 -13.03
N GLY A 119 6.77 -22.61 -12.06
CA GLY A 119 6.99 -22.97 -10.67
C GLY A 119 7.97 -22.06 -9.90
N ARG A 120 8.47 -20.98 -10.53
CA ARG A 120 9.35 -20.02 -9.86
C ARG A 120 8.53 -19.10 -8.95
N ASN A 121 8.88 -19.11 -7.67
CA ASN A 121 8.26 -18.25 -6.66
C ASN A 121 9.18 -17.09 -6.30
N LEU A 122 8.59 -15.91 -6.06
CA LEU A 122 9.29 -14.74 -5.54
C LEU A 122 8.56 -14.20 -4.31
N LEU A 123 9.34 -13.81 -3.29
CA LEU A 123 8.84 -13.04 -2.16
C LEU A 123 9.20 -11.58 -2.36
N PHE A 124 8.20 -10.70 -2.26
CA PHE A 124 8.38 -9.25 -2.33
C PHE A 124 7.82 -8.62 -1.07
N GLY A 125 8.57 -7.72 -0.44
CA GLY A 125 8.18 -7.13 0.85
C GLY A 125 8.27 -5.61 0.88
N THR A 126 7.50 -5.00 1.78
CA THR A 126 7.50 -3.57 2.09
C THR A 126 7.36 -3.34 3.58
N THR A 127 7.95 -2.23 4.05
CA THR A 127 7.81 -1.68 5.41
C THR A 127 7.28 -0.27 5.38
#